data_AF-A0A382E4R4-F1
#
_entry.id   AF-A0A382E4R4-F1
#
_cell.length_a   1.000
_cell.length_b   1.000
_cell.length_c   1.000
_cell.angle_alpha   90.00
_cell.angle_beta   90.00
_cell.angle_gamma   90.00
#
_symmetry.space_group_name_H-M   'P 1'
#
loop_
_entity.id
_entity.type
_entity.pdbx_description
1 polymer ?
#
loop_
_entity_poly.entity_id
_entity_poly.type
_entity_poly.pdbx_seq_one_letter_code
_entity_poly.pdbx_strand_id
1 'polypeptide(L)'
;MKFKEIKFRSHGVDPEGVHGVVRFKNGYGLSIVRHSYSYGGSKGLYELALLKIGTLKGASQENDWDIVYNEELGYPDVRGWMSEEDVENELHKIENAPKFNEAENSEIMSFAHAVPESKS
;
A
#
# COMPACT_ATOMS: atom_id res chain seq x y z
N MET A 1 7.52 13.60 -0.66
CA MET A 1 6.24 14.13 -1.20
C MET A 1 5.35 14.62 -0.04
N LYS A 2 4.51 15.63 -0.24
CA LYS A 2 3.55 16.12 0.78
C LYS A 2 2.16 15.49 0.61
N PHE A 3 1.44 15.30 1.73
CA PHE A 3 0.11 14.68 1.77
C PHE A 3 -0.88 15.42 0.87
N LYS A 4 -0.87 16.75 0.93
CA LYS A 4 -1.70 17.63 0.09
C LYS A 4 -1.45 17.49 -1.42
N GLU A 5 -0.36 16.85 -1.83
CA GLU A 5 -0.02 16.61 -3.25
C GLU A 5 -0.61 15.29 -3.77
N ILE A 6 -1.16 14.45 -2.87
CA ILE A 6 -1.81 13.20 -3.24
C ILE A 6 -3.09 13.51 -4.01
N LYS A 7 -3.24 12.89 -5.18
CA LYS A 7 -4.44 13.00 -5.99
C LYS A 7 -5.45 11.96 -5.55
N PHE A 8 -6.35 12.36 -4.66
CA PHE A 8 -7.46 11.53 -4.22
C PHE A 8 -8.60 11.49 -5.24
N ARG A 9 -9.20 10.32 -5.41
CA ARG A 9 -10.46 10.09 -6.11
C ARG A 9 -11.49 9.59 -5.11
N SER A 10 -12.78 9.68 -5.44
CA SER A 10 -13.81 9.07 -4.62
C SER A 10 -13.64 7.54 -4.61
N HIS A 11 -13.71 6.94 -3.42
CA HIS A 11 -13.64 5.49 -3.24
C HIS A 11 -14.98 4.79 -3.54
N GLY A 12 -16.10 5.51 -3.45
CA GLY A 12 -17.43 4.98 -3.74
C GLY A 12 -18.07 4.11 -2.64
N VAL A 13 -17.37 3.85 -1.52
CA VAL A 13 -17.93 3.17 -0.35
C VAL A 13 -18.91 4.06 0.41
N ASP A 14 -18.56 5.34 0.56
CA ASP A 14 -19.42 6.39 1.11
C ASP A 14 -19.05 7.74 0.48
N PRO A 15 -19.87 8.80 0.66
CA PRO A 15 -19.66 10.09 -0.02
C PRO A 15 -18.32 10.77 0.30
N GLU A 16 -17.78 10.55 1.50
CA GLU A 16 -16.54 11.15 1.98
C GLU A 16 -15.31 10.24 1.77
N GLY A 17 -15.56 9.05 1.23
CA GLY A 17 -14.57 8.01 0.98
C GLY A 17 -13.61 8.41 -0.13
N VAL A 18 -12.30 8.30 0.13
CA VAL A 18 -11.24 8.67 -0.81
C VAL A 18 -10.21 7.56 -0.99
N HIS A 19 -9.66 7.49 -2.21
CA HIS A 19 -8.55 6.61 -2.57
C HIS A 19 -7.50 7.38 -3.36
N GLY A 20 -6.24 7.29 -2.93
CA GLY A 20 -5.07 7.82 -3.62
C GLY A 20 -4.06 6.72 -3.86
N VAL A 21 -3.40 6.76 -5.02
CA VAL A 21 -2.27 5.87 -5.33
C VAL A 21 -1.05 6.73 -5.63
N VAL A 22 0.02 6.54 -4.86
CA VAL A 22 1.33 7.15 -5.12
C VAL A 22 2.27 6.09 -5.65
N ARG A 23 3.02 6.42 -6.70
CA ARG A 23 3.95 5.52 -7.38
C ARG A 23 5.35 6.11 -7.33
N PHE A 24 6.33 5.27 -7.01
CA PHE A 24 7.72 5.66 -6.90
C PHE A 24 8.58 5.02 -7.99
N LYS A 25 9.71 5.65 -8.31
CA LYS A 25 10.65 5.16 -9.33
C LYS A 25 11.36 3.87 -8.93
N ASN A 26 11.37 3.55 -7.63
CA ASN A 26 11.96 2.33 -7.10
C ASN A 26 11.06 1.08 -7.30
N GLY A 27 9.91 1.22 -7.97
CA GLY A 27 9.01 0.09 -8.27
C GLY A 27 7.99 -0.19 -7.17
N TYR A 28 8.03 0.54 -6.06
CA TYR A 28 6.99 0.52 -5.03
C TYR A 28 5.97 1.64 -5.23
N GLY A 29 4.86 1.51 -4.51
CA GLY A 29 3.87 2.57 -4.33
C GLY A 29 3.11 2.40 -3.03
N LEU A 30 2.26 3.36 -2.72
CA LEU A 30 1.31 3.27 -1.60
C LEU A 30 -0.11 3.48 -2.11
N SER A 31 -1.00 2.58 -1.73
CA SER A 31 -2.45 2.77 -1.74
C SER A 31 -2.84 3.45 -0.44
N ILE A 32 -3.60 4.55 -0.54
CA ILE A 32 -3.96 5.42 0.58
C ILE A 32 -5.47 5.57 0.57
N VAL A 33 -6.14 4.98 1.56
CA VAL A 33 -7.60 4.90 1.60
C VAL A 33 -8.12 5.53 2.88
N ARG A 34 -9.27 6.19 2.79
CA ARG A 34 -10.09 6.54 3.93
C ARG A 34 -11.55 6.40 3.55
N HIS A 35 -12.31 5.62 4.30
CA HIS A 35 -13.77 5.57 4.25
C HIS A 35 -14.32 5.16 5.63
N SER A 36 -15.62 5.26 5.84
CA SER A 36 -16.30 4.99 7.12
C SER A 36 -15.98 3.61 7.72
N TYR A 37 -15.81 2.59 6.87
CA TYR A 37 -15.42 1.23 7.30
C TYR A 37 -13.91 0.97 7.40
N SER A 38 -13.05 1.94 7.06
CA SER A 38 -11.60 1.78 7.16
C SER A 38 -11.13 1.99 8.60
N TYR A 39 -10.03 1.37 8.98
CA TYR A 39 -9.37 1.48 10.28
C TYR A 39 -9.01 2.94 10.61
N GLY A 40 -9.84 3.55 11.45
CA GLY A 40 -9.71 4.95 11.85
C GLY A 40 -10.38 5.95 10.90
N GLY A 41 -11.02 5.50 9.82
CA GLY A 41 -11.63 6.37 8.82
C GLY A 41 -12.77 7.24 9.34
N SER A 42 -13.58 6.71 10.27
CA SER A 42 -14.59 7.50 11.00
C SER A 42 -14.01 8.62 11.85
N LYS A 43 -12.69 8.62 12.10
CA LYS A 43 -11.93 9.68 12.78
C LYS A 43 -11.09 10.53 11.83
N GLY A 44 -11.24 10.37 10.52
CA GLY A 44 -10.45 11.09 9.52
C GLY A 44 -9.07 10.47 9.23
N LEU A 45 -8.74 9.31 9.81
CA LEU A 45 -7.46 8.62 9.62
C LEU A 45 -7.47 7.70 8.39
N TYR A 46 -6.29 7.28 7.95
CA TYR A 46 -6.08 6.56 6.70
C TYR A 46 -5.59 5.13 6.91
N GLU A 47 -5.85 4.31 5.89
CA GLU A 47 -5.23 3.01 5.67
C GLU A 47 -4.16 3.09 4.57
N LEU A 48 -3.06 2.36 4.77
CA LEU A 48 -1.95 2.26 3.84
C LEU A 48 -1.68 0.81 3.47
N ALA A 49 -1.60 0.53 2.17
CA ALA A 49 -1.11 -0.75 1.64
C ALA A 49 0.10 -0.51 0.72
N LEU A 50 1.12 -1.36 0.86
CA LEU A 50 2.30 -1.33 0.00
C LEU A 50 1.98 -1.96 -1.36
N LEU A 51 2.41 -1.31 -2.42
CA LEU A 51 2.16 -1.73 -3.80
C LEU A 51 3.47 -2.06 -4.51
N LYS A 52 3.45 -3.09 -5.37
CA LYS A 52 4.41 -3.20 -6.48
C LYS A 52 3.80 -2.56 -7.73
N ILE A 53 4.59 -1.82 -8.49
CA ILE A 53 4.16 -1.05 -9.66
C ILE A 53 4.84 -1.59 -10.91
N GLY A 54 4.13 -1.65 -12.04
CA GLY A 54 4.79 -1.90 -13.34
C GLY A 54 4.99 -3.37 -13.67
N THR A 55 4.39 -4.29 -12.91
CA THR A 55 4.64 -5.74 -13.00
C THR A 55 3.46 -6.52 -13.57
N LEU A 56 2.28 -5.90 -13.70
CA LEU A 56 1.08 -6.60 -14.17
C LEU A 56 0.97 -6.53 -15.69
N LYS A 57 1.30 -7.64 -16.36
CA LYS A 57 1.18 -7.76 -17.82
C LYS A 57 -0.26 -7.54 -18.27
N GLY A 58 -0.46 -6.56 -19.16
CA GLY A 58 -1.76 -6.25 -19.75
C GLY A 58 -2.63 -5.29 -18.92
N ALA A 59 -2.17 -4.84 -17.75
CA ALA A 59 -2.85 -3.78 -17.01
C ALA A 59 -2.68 -2.43 -17.72
N SER A 60 -3.72 -1.59 -17.66
CA SER A 60 -3.57 -0.18 -18.02
C SER A 60 -2.55 0.48 -17.08
N GLN A 61 -1.82 1.49 -17.56
CA GLN A 61 -0.80 2.14 -16.73
C GLN A 61 -1.37 2.63 -15.39
N GLU A 62 -2.63 3.05 -15.34
CA GLU A 62 -3.34 3.48 -14.12
C GLU A 62 -3.62 2.35 -13.11
N ASN A 63 -3.77 1.11 -13.58
CA ASN A 63 -4.09 -0.07 -12.77
C ASN A 63 -2.94 -1.09 -12.70
N ASP A 64 -1.78 -0.74 -13.23
CA ASP A 64 -0.57 -1.57 -13.16
C ASP A 64 0.09 -1.47 -11.78
N TRP A 65 -0.60 -2.04 -10.80
CA TRP A 65 -0.14 -2.22 -9.43
C TRP A 65 -0.84 -3.40 -8.77
N ASP A 66 -0.18 -3.99 -7.78
CA ASP A 66 -0.70 -5.10 -6.99
C ASP A 66 -0.18 -4.95 -5.55
N ILE A 67 -0.94 -5.45 -4.58
CA ILE A 67 -0.58 -5.33 -3.16
C ILE A 67 0.56 -6.31 -2.88
N VAL A 68 1.54 -5.86 -2.11
CA VAL A 68 2.64 -6.70 -1.63
C VAL A 68 2.82 -6.53 -0.14
N TYR A 69 3.23 -7.61 0.52
CA TYR A 69 3.58 -7.62 1.92
C TYR A 69 5.10 -7.74 2.04
N ASN A 70 5.69 -6.93 2.93
CA ASN A 70 7.12 -6.90 3.20
C ASN A 70 7.35 -6.46 4.64
N GLU A 71 7.75 -7.41 5.49
CA GLU A 71 7.97 -7.16 6.92
C GLU A 71 9.14 -6.19 7.17
N GLU A 72 10.19 -6.24 6.36
CA GLU A 72 11.37 -5.38 6.48
C GLU A 72 11.05 -3.91 6.23
N LEU A 73 10.12 -3.64 5.29
CA LEU A 73 9.58 -2.31 5.04
C LEU A 73 8.47 -1.94 6.02
N GLY A 74 8.12 -2.79 6.97
CA GLY A 74 7.07 -2.56 7.96
C GLY A 74 5.66 -2.64 7.37
N TYR A 75 5.47 -3.45 6.32
CA TYR A 75 4.18 -3.74 5.70
C TYR A 75 3.89 -5.25 5.70
N PRO A 76 3.82 -5.91 6.87
CA PRO A 76 3.34 -7.30 6.95
C PRO A 76 1.85 -7.44 6.55
N ASP A 77 1.10 -6.34 6.68
CA ASP A 77 -0.33 -6.22 6.36
C ASP A 77 -0.67 -4.73 6.08
N VAL A 78 -1.93 -4.44 5.78
CA VAL A 78 -2.51 -3.09 5.72
C VAL A 78 -2.36 -2.39 7.07
N ARG A 79 -1.91 -1.13 7.04
CA ARG A 79 -1.74 -0.30 8.24
C ARG A 79 -2.84 0.73 8.34
N GLY A 80 -3.64 0.65 9.39
CA GLY A 80 -4.71 1.61 9.69
C GLY A 80 -4.29 2.70 10.68
N TRP A 81 -5.24 3.58 11.00
CA TRP A 81 -5.10 4.65 12.01
C TRP A 81 -3.99 5.67 11.70
N MET A 82 -3.67 5.86 10.42
CA MET A 82 -2.59 6.74 9.98
C MET A 82 -3.09 8.18 9.87
N SER A 83 -2.46 9.12 10.57
CA SER A 83 -2.70 10.55 10.39
C SER A 83 -2.09 11.05 9.06
N GLU A 84 -2.42 12.26 8.62
CA GLU A 84 -1.79 12.85 7.43
C GLU A 84 -0.26 12.91 7.55
N GLU A 85 0.26 13.20 8.76
CA GLU A 85 1.70 13.22 9.04
C GLU A 85 2.30 11.80 8.94
N ASP A 86 1.62 10.78 9.45
CA ASP A 86 2.07 9.40 9.32
C ASP A 86 2.11 8.97 7.85
N VAL A 87 1.10 9.37 7.06
CA VAL A 87 1.08 9.14 5.61
C VAL A 87 2.28 9.82 4.93
N GLU A 88 2.59 11.08 5.27
CA GLU A 88 3.79 11.74 4.74
C GLU A 88 5.07 10.98 5.10
N ASN A 89 5.21 10.54 6.35
CA ASN A 89 6.38 9.82 6.81
C ASN A 89 6.57 8.50 6.05
N GLU A 90 5.50 7.73 5.87
CA GLU A 90 5.54 6.48 5.11
C GLU A 90 5.80 6.70 3.61
N LEU A 91 5.27 7.78 3.03
CA LEU A 91 5.60 8.16 1.65
C LEU A 91 7.11 8.39 1.48
N HIS A 92 7.74 9.14 2.38
CA HIS A 92 9.19 9.37 2.32
C HIS A 92 9.99 8.08 2.59
N LYS A 93 9.54 7.24 3.53
CA LYS A 93 10.18 5.95 3.81
C LYS A 93 10.20 5.05 2.57
N ILE A 94 9.05 4.85 1.94
CA ILE A 94 8.91 3.94 0.80
C ILE A 94 9.53 4.53 -0.47
N GLU A 95 9.51 5.85 -0.67
CA GLU A 95 10.22 6.50 -1.77
C GLU A 95 11.74 6.24 -1.75
N ASN A 96 12.32 6.18 -0.55
CA ASN A 96 13.76 5.97 -0.32
C ASN A 96 14.14 4.50 -0.06
N ALA A 97 13.18 3.57 -0.09
CA ALA A 97 13.44 2.15 0.07
C ALA A 97 14.26 1.60 -1.12
N PRO A 98 15.02 0.50 -0.91
CA PRO A 98 15.67 -0.21 -2.01
C PRO A 98 14.70 -0.52 -3.15
N LYS A 99 15.24 -0.61 -4.37
CA LYS A 99 14.43 -0.89 -5.55
C LYS A 99 13.74 -2.25 -5.39
N PHE A 100 12.46 -2.32 -5.73
CA PHE A 100 11.71 -3.57 -5.81
C PHE A 100 12.48 -4.57 -6.67
N ASN A 101 12.77 -5.73 -6.08
CA ASN A 101 13.42 -6.84 -6.72
C ASN A 101 12.45 -8.03 -6.77
N GLU A 102 12.04 -8.40 -7.98
CA GLU A 102 11.04 -9.44 -8.21
C GLU A 102 11.52 -10.83 -7.73
N ALA A 103 12.84 -11.09 -7.78
CA ALA A 103 13.42 -12.37 -7.36
C ALA A 103 13.32 -12.58 -5.83
N GLU A 104 13.73 -11.59 -5.04
CA GLU A 104 13.73 -11.67 -3.56
C GLU A 104 12.30 -11.70 -3.00
N ASN A 105 11.38 -10.92 -3.58
CA ASN A 105 9.99 -10.92 -3.13
C ASN A 105 9.25 -12.22 -3.46
N SER A 106 9.63 -12.93 -4.53
CA SER A 106 9.06 -14.24 -4.86
C SER A 106 9.42 -15.31 -3.83
N GLU A 107 10.64 -15.26 -3.29
CA GLU A 107 11.08 -16.15 -2.22
C GLU A 107 10.34 -15.83 -0.91
N ILE A 108 10.24 -14.56 -0.51
CA ILE A 108 9.50 -14.15 0.70
C ILE A 108 8.03 -14.59 0.65
N MET A 109 7.35 -14.42 -0.49
CA MET A 109 5.96 -14.88 -0.66
C MET A 109 5.85 -16.41 -0.64
N SER A 110 6.86 -17.14 -1.13
CA SER A 110 6.89 -18.60 -1.04
C SER A 110 7.03 -19.10 0.40
N PHE A 111 7.76 -18.38 1.26
CA PHE A 111 7.87 -18.70 2.68
C PHE A 111 6.63 -18.30 3.48
N ALA A 112 6.03 -17.14 3.19
CA ALA A 112 4.81 -16.68 3.86
C ALA A 112 3.58 -17.56 3.54
N HIS A 113 3.55 -18.20 2.35
CA HIS A 113 2.50 -19.16 1.99
C HIS A 113 2.74 -20.58 2.53
N ALA A 114 3.93 -20.87 3.06
CA ALA A 114 4.30 -22.15 3.65
C ALA A 114 4.01 -22.20 5.17
N VAL A 115 2.88 -21.63 5.62
CA VAL A 115 2.38 -21.90 6.96
C VAL A 115 1.96 -23.37 7.01
N PRO A 116 2.57 -24.23 7.86
CA PRO A 116 2.11 -25.59 7.99
C PRO A 116 0.71 -25.55 8.60
N GLU A 117 -0.27 -26.16 7.92
CA GLU A 117 -1.58 -26.42 8.50
C GLU A 117 -1.38 -27.02 9.89
N SER A 118 -1.71 -26.25 10.93
CA SER A 118 -1.78 -26.78 12.28
C SER A 118 -2.94 -27.77 12.29
N LYS A 119 -2.61 -29.06 12.17
CA LYS A 119 -3.55 -30.16 12.37
C LYS A 119 -4.27 -29.93 13.69
N SER A 120 -5.58 -29.70 13.61
CA SER A 120 -6.52 -29.90 14.72
C SER A 120 -7.06 -31.32 14.66
#